data_AF-A0A8H3FT20-F1
#
_entry.id   AF-A0A8H3FT20-F1
#
_cell.length_a   1.000
_cell.length_b   1.000
_cell.length_c   1.000
_cell.angle_alpha   90.00
_cell.angle_beta   90.00
_cell.angle_gamma   90.00
#
_symmetry.space_group_name_H-M   'P 1'
#
loop_
_entity.id
_entity.type
_entity.pdbx_description
1 polymer ?
#
loop_
_entity_poly.entity_id
_entity_poly.type
_entity_poly.pdbx_seq_one_letter_code
_entity_poly.pdbx_strand_id
1 'polypeptide(L)'
;MAITSPSTPPRSSSVAVVTPSTPPSTASKAIPKEKPKEVSGSKPKEVSKETISKEAATANKVPTIGTNEISTAYITPPASPSPPARTLPRLQSVTSEVQLQSITIQEPKYLSVKTIADKLKIEKWLCGAQGGRGSCRWEINNTEKEPHKRDKIESLIKDLSLADTSSTAFDPALEELAKSYSCHLHHSGTTLEHKLTEWRDKLIPPTRIQGRVRAALWKPSVKCLVCDERIGGQRVQNCQMTSNLVLEHSGNIEYCTYLLRVWDANSRCDLHSGRKDEARIIRLVAMIQAIATTTFSSSIDENPDMSKPIQSFWLSAQLTNSFKSSKWDDPNGETDPLKILKSTVKAPLIGENLKKGFVYIYKVDGNPGRFKIGYTANLEARRKKWEFHCNRKCSMLYHKEVPNAKRVEALCHSDLHENRVQVYCDGCITNHNEWFEVSLDEAKATLDKWATWMIKSNPYDTRGLKSGNEFLKDATVLDDMEAFKKDPMAKCQ
;
A
#
# COMPACT_ATOMS: atom_id res chain seq x y z
N MET A 1 -5.28 -20.82 80.90
CA MET A 1 -4.47 -21.02 79.68
C MET A 1 -5.30 -20.46 78.52
N ALA A 2 -5.43 -19.13 78.33
CA ALA A 2 -4.45 -18.12 77.91
C ALA A 2 -3.78 -18.55 76.58
N ILE A 3 -3.85 -17.83 75.45
CA ILE A 3 -3.64 -16.38 75.24
C ILE A 3 -4.29 -15.90 73.91
N THR A 4 -5.20 -14.92 74.07
CA THR A 4 -5.48 -13.68 73.31
C THR A 4 -5.45 -13.56 71.76
N SER A 5 -6.53 -12.95 71.25
CA SER A 5 -6.61 -12.07 70.08
C SER A 5 -5.61 -10.88 70.14
N PRO A 6 -5.50 -10.08 69.06
CA PRO A 6 -6.06 -8.74 69.20
C PRO A 6 -6.77 -8.17 67.96
N SER A 7 -7.83 -7.41 68.27
CA SER A 7 -8.60 -6.49 67.45
C SER A 7 -7.93 -5.11 67.33
N THR A 8 -8.16 -4.38 66.22
CA THR A 8 -8.48 -2.93 66.11
C THR A 8 -8.37 -2.46 64.63
N PRO A 9 -8.88 -1.27 64.22
CA PRO A 9 -10.21 -0.66 64.39
C PRO A 9 -10.82 -0.23 63.02
N PRO A 10 -12.09 0.22 62.95
CA PRO A 10 -12.66 0.76 61.70
C PRO A 10 -12.27 2.23 61.52
N ARG A 11 -11.77 2.59 60.33
CA ARG A 11 -11.44 3.98 59.99
C ARG A 11 -12.53 4.63 59.13
N SER A 12 -12.94 5.78 59.64
CA SER A 12 -13.91 6.77 59.19
C SER A 12 -14.02 7.03 57.70
N SER A 13 -15.27 7.15 57.28
CA SER A 13 -15.82 7.87 56.14
C SER A 13 -15.32 9.32 56.03
N SER A 14 -14.89 9.69 54.82
CA SER A 14 -14.82 11.09 54.37
C SER A 14 -15.46 11.16 52.99
N VAL A 15 -16.69 11.68 52.96
CA VAL A 15 -17.49 12.00 51.78
C VAL A 15 -16.90 13.25 51.15
N ALA A 16 -16.34 13.14 49.96
CA ALA A 16 -16.01 14.29 49.12
C ALA A 16 -17.27 14.71 48.35
N VAL A 17 -17.79 15.88 48.68
CA VAL A 17 -18.87 16.57 47.98
C VAL A 17 -18.37 16.95 46.59
N VAL A 18 -18.90 16.30 45.55
CA VAL A 18 -18.71 16.69 44.15
C VAL A 18 -19.75 17.76 43.83
N THR A 19 -19.30 18.99 43.67
CA THR A 19 -20.08 20.10 43.10
C THR A 19 -20.35 19.85 41.61
N PRO A 20 -21.57 20.10 41.11
CA PRO A 20 -21.87 19.94 39.69
C PRO A 20 -21.30 21.11 38.88
N SER A 21 -20.35 20.80 37.98
CA SER A 21 -19.81 21.72 36.99
C SER A 21 -20.82 21.98 35.88
N THR A 22 -21.18 23.24 35.72
CA THR A 22 -22.01 23.82 34.66
C THR A 22 -21.52 23.43 33.25
N PRO A 23 -22.41 23.07 32.31
CA PRO A 23 -22.00 22.82 30.92
C PRO A 23 -21.69 24.14 30.18
N PRO A 24 -20.67 24.17 29.30
CA PRO A 24 -20.39 25.35 28.50
C PRO A 24 -21.41 25.49 27.38
N SER A 25 -22.10 26.64 27.40
CA SER A 25 -22.92 27.18 26.32
C SER A 25 -22.06 27.44 25.08
N THR A 26 -22.23 26.62 24.05
CA THR A 26 -21.70 26.88 22.70
C THR A 26 -22.74 27.64 21.89
N ALA A 27 -22.54 28.95 21.82
CA ALA A 27 -23.25 29.83 20.90
C ALA A 27 -22.98 29.41 19.44
N SER A 28 -24.00 28.89 18.77
CA SER A 28 -23.98 28.63 17.32
C SER A 28 -24.10 29.95 16.57
N LYS A 29 -22.98 30.42 15.98
CA LYS A 29 -23.01 31.49 14.98
C LYS A 29 -23.67 30.95 13.70
N ALA A 30 -24.78 31.57 13.32
CA ALA A 30 -25.45 31.32 12.05
C ALA A 30 -24.55 31.67 10.86
N ILE A 31 -24.36 30.69 9.98
CA ILE A 31 -23.74 30.88 8.66
C ILE A 31 -24.87 31.27 7.68
N PRO A 32 -24.74 32.35 6.89
CA PRO A 32 -25.75 32.72 5.90
C PRO A 32 -25.83 31.66 4.80
N LYS A 33 -27.05 31.20 4.51
CA LYS A 33 -27.36 30.37 3.33
C LYS A 33 -27.24 31.23 2.07
N GLU A 34 -26.19 31.05 1.29
CA GLU A 34 -26.15 31.52 -0.09
C GLU A 34 -27.03 30.63 -0.98
N LYS A 35 -27.94 31.29 -1.72
CA LYS A 35 -28.79 30.67 -2.75
C LYS A 35 -27.91 30.17 -3.92
N PRO A 36 -28.14 28.96 -4.45
CA PRO A 36 -27.55 28.57 -5.72
C PRO A 36 -28.17 29.39 -6.85
N LYS A 37 -27.33 30.03 -7.66
CA LYS A 37 -27.72 30.64 -8.93
C LYS A 37 -28.16 29.54 -9.91
N GLU A 38 -29.35 29.71 -10.47
CA GLU A 38 -29.81 29.01 -11.67
C GLU A 38 -28.80 29.23 -12.81
N VAL A 39 -28.25 28.14 -13.33
CA VAL A 39 -27.61 28.14 -14.64
C VAL A 39 -28.55 27.43 -15.60
N SER A 40 -29.08 28.24 -16.51
CA SER A 40 -29.96 27.89 -17.61
C SER A 40 -29.27 26.96 -18.60
N GLY A 41 -29.92 25.82 -18.86
CA GLY A 41 -30.29 25.34 -20.19
C GLY A 41 -29.19 25.05 -21.21
N SER A 42 -28.98 23.77 -21.50
CA SER A 42 -28.67 23.27 -22.85
C SER A 42 -29.11 21.80 -22.96
N LYS A 43 -30.23 21.57 -23.65
CA LYS A 43 -30.77 20.25 -24.06
C LYS A 43 -29.80 19.56 -25.04
N PRO A 44 -29.49 18.27 -24.88
CA PRO A 44 -29.08 17.41 -25.98
C PRO A 44 -30.30 16.76 -26.63
N LYS A 45 -30.30 16.77 -27.97
CA LYS A 45 -31.34 16.23 -28.84
C LYS A 45 -31.50 14.72 -28.65
N GLU A 46 -32.77 14.35 -28.59
CA GLU A 46 -33.34 13.02 -28.74
C GLU A 46 -33.02 12.48 -30.15
N VAL A 47 -32.33 11.34 -30.22
CA VAL A 47 -32.18 10.56 -31.46
C VAL A 47 -32.96 9.27 -31.27
N SER A 48 -33.95 9.12 -32.14
CA SER A 48 -34.93 8.07 -32.24
C SER A 48 -34.31 6.69 -32.43
N LYS A 49 -34.90 5.71 -31.74
CA LYS A 49 -34.78 4.29 -32.01
C LYS A 49 -35.53 3.97 -33.29
N GLU A 50 -34.89 3.25 -34.20
CA GLU A 50 -35.61 2.54 -35.26
C GLU A 50 -35.15 1.07 -35.29
N THR A 51 -36.16 0.23 -35.41
CA THR A 51 -36.17 -1.23 -35.28
C THR A 51 -35.96 -1.84 -36.66
N ILE A 52 -35.04 -2.79 -36.83
CA ILE A 52 -35.13 -3.79 -37.91
C ILE A 52 -34.82 -5.18 -37.37
N SER A 53 -35.77 -6.07 -37.63
CA SER A 53 -35.85 -7.47 -37.31
C SER A 53 -35.28 -8.38 -38.41
N LYS A 54 -34.64 -9.48 -37.96
CA LYS A 54 -34.64 -10.87 -38.48
C LYS A 54 -33.97 -11.22 -39.82
N GLU A 55 -33.59 -12.51 -39.83
CA GLU A 55 -33.13 -13.42 -40.91
C GLU A 55 -31.65 -13.33 -41.34
N ALA A 56 -30.95 -14.39 -41.72
CA ALA A 56 -31.05 -15.84 -41.53
C ALA A 56 -29.67 -16.43 -41.88
N ALA A 57 -29.44 -17.69 -41.52
CA ALA A 57 -28.22 -18.46 -41.73
C ALA A 57 -27.82 -18.61 -43.21
N THR A 58 -26.51 -18.57 -43.49
CA THR A 58 -25.88 -19.44 -44.50
C THR A 58 -24.36 -19.49 -44.33
N ALA A 59 -23.83 -20.70 -44.37
CA ALA A 59 -22.41 -21.00 -44.45
C ALA A 59 -21.83 -20.52 -45.80
N ASN A 60 -20.57 -20.07 -45.82
CA ASN A 60 -19.56 -20.54 -46.76
C ASN A 60 -18.18 -19.88 -46.59
N LYS A 61 -17.17 -20.74 -46.70
CA LYS A 61 -15.86 -20.59 -47.37
C LYS A 61 -15.00 -19.36 -47.08
N VAL A 62 -13.88 -19.65 -46.42
CA VAL A 62 -12.63 -18.88 -46.41
C VAL A 62 -12.06 -18.78 -47.84
N PRO A 63 -11.79 -17.57 -48.35
CA PRO A 63 -10.89 -17.37 -49.48
C PRO A 63 -9.51 -16.90 -49.00
N THR A 64 -8.50 -17.61 -49.47
CA THR A 64 -7.09 -17.24 -49.49
C THR A 64 -6.92 -15.88 -50.19
N ILE A 65 -6.31 -14.90 -49.51
CA ILE A 65 -5.92 -13.63 -50.11
C ILE A 65 -4.46 -13.71 -50.52
N GLY A 66 -4.25 -13.56 -51.83
CA GLY A 66 -2.96 -13.52 -52.48
C GLY A 66 -2.23 -12.19 -52.26
N THR A 67 -0.91 -12.30 -52.38
CA THR A 67 0.07 -11.22 -52.45
C THR A 67 -0.18 -10.35 -53.68
N ASN A 68 -0.46 -9.07 -53.48
CA ASN A 68 -0.37 -8.06 -54.54
C ASN A 68 0.67 -7.01 -54.14
N GLU A 69 1.75 -7.00 -54.90
CA GLU A 69 2.77 -5.95 -54.96
C GLU A 69 2.13 -4.67 -55.50
N ILE A 70 2.21 -3.58 -54.72
CA ILE A 70 1.94 -2.23 -55.20
C ILE A 70 3.25 -1.45 -55.12
N SER A 71 3.89 -1.34 -56.28
CA SER A 71 5.02 -0.46 -56.55
C SER A 71 4.57 0.99 -56.41
N THR A 72 5.11 1.71 -55.42
CA THR A 72 4.98 3.16 -55.30
C THR A 72 6.36 3.79 -55.43
N ALA A 73 6.64 4.29 -56.63
CA ALA A 73 7.81 5.13 -56.91
C ALA A 73 7.63 6.49 -56.21
N TYR A 74 8.43 6.75 -55.17
CA TYR A 74 8.58 8.08 -54.59
C TYR A 74 9.64 8.86 -55.36
N ILE A 75 9.23 9.99 -55.92
CA ILE A 75 10.10 11.01 -56.53
C ILE A 75 10.84 11.74 -55.41
N THR A 76 12.17 11.67 -55.45
CA THR A 76 13.08 12.41 -54.56
C THR A 76 13.16 13.89 -54.98
N PRO A 77 12.93 14.86 -54.09
CA PRO A 77 13.24 16.26 -54.37
C PRO A 77 14.75 16.55 -54.23
N PRO A 78 15.28 17.55 -54.96
CA PRO A 78 16.71 17.85 -55.00
C PRO A 78 17.22 18.47 -53.68
N ALA A 79 18.48 18.13 -53.36
CA ALA A 79 19.19 18.58 -52.17
C ALA A 79 19.35 20.11 -52.13
N SER A 80 18.94 20.71 -51.01
CA SER A 80 19.27 22.10 -50.67
C SER A 80 20.68 22.17 -50.07
N PRO A 81 21.44 23.25 -50.34
CA PRO A 81 22.84 23.37 -49.91
C PRO A 81 22.96 23.55 -48.40
N SER A 82 23.95 22.88 -47.82
CA SER A 82 24.31 22.92 -46.40
C SER A 82 24.67 24.34 -45.95
N PRO A 83 24.17 24.82 -44.79
CA PRO A 83 24.63 26.07 -44.21
C PRO A 83 26.08 25.94 -43.70
N PRO A 84 26.87 27.03 -43.73
CA PRO A 84 28.26 27.02 -43.28
C PRO A 84 28.36 26.71 -41.79
N ALA A 85 29.41 25.95 -41.43
CA ALA A 85 29.72 25.51 -40.08
C ALA A 85 29.76 26.70 -39.10
N ARG A 86 28.78 26.77 -38.19
CA ARG A 86 28.85 27.64 -37.02
C ARG A 86 29.88 27.06 -36.05
N THR A 87 31.00 27.75 -35.92
CA THR A 87 31.98 27.54 -34.85
C THR A 87 31.28 27.76 -33.50
N LEU A 88 31.11 26.69 -32.73
CA LEU A 88 30.62 26.77 -31.36
C LEU A 88 31.58 27.61 -30.49
N PRO A 89 31.08 28.51 -29.64
CA PRO A 89 31.92 29.18 -28.65
C PRO A 89 32.56 28.11 -27.75
N ARG A 90 33.89 28.07 -27.77
CA ARG A 90 34.73 27.30 -26.86
C ARG A 90 34.33 27.65 -25.43
N LEU A 91 33.68 26.72 -24.73
CA LEU A 91 33.41 26.79 -23.29
C LEU A 91 34.76 27.00 -22.59
N GLN A 92 34.99 28.21 -22.09
CA GLN A 92 36.09 28.48 -21.19
C GLN A 92 35.81 27.72 -19.89
N SER A 93 36.74 26.83 -19.55
CA SER A 93 36.79 26.12 -18.28
C SER A 93 36.95 27.13 -17.15
N VAL A 94 35.85 27.51 -16.53
CA VAL A 94 35.87 28.19 -15.23
C VAL A 94 36.12 27.10 -14.18
N THR A 95 37.38 26.80 -13.94
CA THR A 95 37.81 26.06 -12.75
C THR A 95 37.75 27.01 -11.56
N SER A 96 36.55 27.18 -11.01
CA SER A 96 36.43 27.70 -9.65
C SER A 96 36.86 26.59 -8.70
N GLU A 97 38.07 26.71 -8.16
CA GLU A 97 38.55 25.94 -7.02
C GLU A 97 37.58 26.14 -5.85
N VAL A 98 36.61 25.23 -5.73
CA VAL A 98 35.87 25.05 -4.49
C VAL A 98 36.82 24.35 -3.54
N GLN A 99 37.35 25.05 -2.54
CA GLN A 99 38.09 24.47 -1.43
C GLN A 99 37.19 23.46 -0.70
N LEU A 100 37.25 22.19 -1.10
CA LEU A 100 36.74 21.10 -0.29
C LEU A 100 37.64 20.99 0.95
N GLN A 101 37.10 21.37 2.11
CA GLN A 101 37.71 21.04 3.39
C GLN A 101 37.84 19.53 3.48
N SER A 102 39.06 19.05 3.69
CA SER A 102 39.38 17.64 3.89
C SER A 102 38.62 17.13 5.13
N ILE A 103 37.57 16.33 4.90
CA ILE A 103 36.83 15.66 5.96
C ILE A 103 37.69 14.49 6.43
N THR A 104 38.26 14.59 7.63
CA THR A 104 38.97 13.48 8.28
C THR A 104 37.97 12.37 8.57
N ILE A 105 38.16 11.21 7.93
CA ILE A 105 37.32 10.01 8.13
C ILE A 105 37.67 9.45 9.52
N GLN A 106 36.80 9.68 10.51
CA GLN A 106 36.90 8.99 11.80
C GLN A 106 36.55 7.51 11.60
N GLU A 107 37.32 6.61 12.24
CA GLU A 107 36.99 5.19 12.30
C GLU A 107 35.53 4.96 12.73
N PRO A 108 34.86 3.92 12.20
CA PRO A 108 33.46 3.64 12.52
C PRO A 108 33.31 3.37 14.02
N LYS A 109 32.87 4.39 14.75
CA LYS A 109 32.64 4.29 16.19
C LYS A 109 31.41 3.42 16.42
N TYR A 110 31.63 2.19 16.86
CA TYR A 110 30.55 1.29 17.30
C TYR A 110 29.65 2.01 18.30
N LEU A 111 28.33 1.93 18.09
CA LEU A 111 27.37 2.51 19.02
C LEU A 111 27.28 1.62 20.25
N SER A 112 27.37 2.20 21.46
CA SER A 112 27.13 1.42 22.67
C SER A 112 25.68 0.92 22.71
N VAL A 113 25.45 -0.23 23.36
CA VAL A 113 24.11 -0.81 23.60
C VAL A 113 23.13 0.24 24.13
N LYS A 114 23.56 1.06 25.10
CA LYS A 114 22.77 2.17 25.65
C LYS A 114 22.40 3.20 24.58
N THR A 115 23.36 3.63 23.76
CA THR A 115 23.11 4.60 22.69
C THR A 115 22.10 4.08 21.66
N ILE A 116 22.16 2.80 21.32
CA ILE A 116 21.18 2.14 20.43
C ILE A 116 19.80 2.17 21.08
N ALA A 117 19.69 1.71 22.34
CA ALA A 117 18.42 1.71 23.07
C ALA A 117 17.78 3.11 23.17
N ASP A 118 18.58 4.13 23.47
CA ASP A 118 18.17 5.54 23.58
C ASP A 118 17.64 6.07 22.24
N LYS A 119 18.40 5.86 21.16
CA LYS A 119 18.03 6.27 19.80
C LYS A 119 16.73 5.61 19.36
N LEU A 120 16.58 4.32 19.63
CA LEU A 120 15.38 3.56 19.28
C LEU A 120 14.20 3.82 20.24
N LYS A 121 14.43 4.55 21.35
CA LYS A 121 13.45 4.81 22.42
C LYS A 121 12.91 3.54 23.06
N ILE A 122 13.77 2.53 23.20
CA ILE A 122 13.41 1.18 23.70
C ILE A 122 13.24 1.15 25.23
N GLU A 123 13.80 2.12 25.96
CA GLU A 123 13.80 2.15 27.43
C GLU A 123 12.41 2.16 28.08
N LYS A 124 11.40 2.66 27.36
CA LYS A 124 10.02 2.74 27.87
C LYS A 124 9.28 1.41 27.78
N TRP A 125 9.83 0.40 27.11
CA TRP A 125 9.18 -0.87 26.84
C TRP A 125 7.79 -0.75 26.20
N LEU A 126 7.59 0.29 25.37
CA LEU A 126 6.35 0.54 24.63
C LEU A 126 6.57 0.28 23.15
N CYS A 127 5.56 -0.30 22.48
CA CYS A 127 5.63 -0.60 21.04
C CYS A 127 6.08 0.59 20.18
N GLY A 128 5.57 1.80 20.48
CA GLY A 128 6.00 3.06 19.85
C GLY A 128 5.62 3.23 18.38
N ALA A 129 5.05 2.22 17.72
CA ALA A 129 4.65 2.27 16.32
C ALA A 129 3.66 3.41 16.07
N GLN A 130 3.88 4.20 15.02
CA GLN A 130 2.99 5.29 14.63
C GLN A 130 1.76 4.74 13.90
N GLY A 131 0.57 5.06 14.39
CA GLY A 131 -0.69 4.76 13.74
C GLY A 131 -1.57 6.00 13.59
N GLY A 132 -2.74 5.86 12.95
CA GLY A 132 -3.68 6.97 12.74
C GLY A 132 -4.22 7.63 14.02
N ARG A 133 -4.05 6.99 15.18
CA ARG A 133 -4.43 7.51 16.51
C ARG A 133 -3.22 7.96 17.35
N GLY A 134 -2.07 8.15 16.73
CA GLY A 134 -0.80 8.47 17.41
C GLY A 134 0.08 7.24 17.67
N SER A 135 1.09 7.39 18.54
CA SER A 135 2.04 6.32 18.87
C SER A 135 1.41 5.24 19.75
N CYS A 136 1.58 3.96 19.39
CA CYS A 136 1.13 2.81 20.16
C CYS A 136 1.78 2.78 21.55
N ARG A 137 0.94 2.71 22.60
CA ARG A 137 1.36 2.66 24.02
C ARG A 137 1.30 1.25 24.62
N TRP A 138 1.28 0.22 23.78
CA TRP A 138 1.24 -1.16 24.26
C TRP A 138 2.56 -1.53 24.93
N GLU A 139 2.51 -1.99 26.18
CA GLU A 139 3.68 -2.47 26.91
C GLU A 139 4.16 -3.82 26.35
N ILE A 140 5.41 -3.86 25.91
CA ILE A 140 6.06 -5.06 25.36
C ILE A 140 6.49 -6.00 26.49
N ASN A 141 6.69 -5.47 27.71
CA ASN A 141 7.22 -6.19 28.86
C ASN A 141 6.14 -6.79 29.76
N ASN A 142 5.06 -7.36 29.21
CA ASN A 142 4.14 -8.13 30.03
C ASN A 142 4.79 -9.47 30.39
N THR A 143 5.61 -9.43 31.44
CA THR A 143 6.58 -10.45 31.88
C THR A 143 5.97 -11.81 32.19
N GLU A 144 4.66 -11.89 32.43
CA GLU A 144 4.00 -13.15 32.79
C GLU A 144 3.91 -14.13 31.61
N LYS A 145 3.88 -13.64 30.36
CA LYS A 145 3.66 -14.50 29.18
C LYS A 145 4.92 -14.89 28.42
N GLU A 146 5.96 -14.05 28.45
CA GLU A 146 7.21 -14.30 27.71
C GLU A 146 8.44 -13.76 28.49
N PRO A 147 8.88 -14.45 29.56
CA PRO A 147 9.98 -13.99 30.41
C PRO A 147 11.30 -13.78 29.64
N HIS A 148 11.52 -14.54 28.55
CA HIS A 148 12.73 -14.48 27.72
C HIS A 148 12.72 -13.38 26.67
N LYS A 149 11.58 -12.68 26.46
CA LYS A 149 11.46 -11.67 25.40
C LYS A 149 12.43 -10.51 25.63
N ARG A 150 12.58 -10.10 26.89
CA ARG A 150 13.51 -9.06 27.31
C ARG A 150 14.95 -9.44 27.00
N ASP A 151 15.37 -10.64 27.40
CA ASP A 151 16.72 -11.15 27.16
C ASP A 151 17.01 -11.22 25.65
N LYS A 152 16.02 -11.66 24.85
CA LYS A 152 16.13 -11.67 23.39
C LYS A 152 16.33 -10.27 22.81
N ILE A 153 15.53 -9.28 23.25
CA ILE A 153 15.65 -7.88 22.81
C ILE A 153 17.02 -7.32 23.19
N GLU A 154 17.48 -7.53 24.42
CA GLU A 154 18.78 -7.07 24.89
C GLU A 154 19.93 -7.74 24.11
N SER A 155 19.82 -9.04 23.79
CA SER A 155 20.76 -9.75 22.92
C SER A 155 20.81 -9.14 21.52
N LEU A 156 19.66 -8.87 20.90
CA LEU A 156 19.60 -8.28 19.56
C LEU A 156 20.19 -6.86 19.52
N ILE A 157 20.01 -6.06 20.57
CA ILE A 157 20.65 -4.74 20.68
C ILE A 157 22.17 -4.90 20.79
N LYS A 158 22.65 -5.91 21.51
CA LYS A 158 24.07 -6.25 21.59
C LYS A 158 24.61 -6.67 20.23
N ASP A 159 23.90 -7.50 19.50
CA ASP A 159 24.30 -7.91 18.14
C ASP A 159 24.36 -6.71 17.19
N LEU A 160 23.40 -5.79 17.26
CA LEU A 160 23.44 -4.53 16.49
C LEU A 160 24.59 -3.60 16.89
N SER A 161 25.03 -3.65 18.15
CA SER A 161 26.19 -2.86 18.61
C SER A 161 27.51 -3.39 18.06
N LEU A 162 27.58 -4.69 17.77
CA LEU A 162 28.75 -5.37 17.22
C LEU A 162 28.74 -5.42 15.70
N ALA A 163 27.55 -5.44 15.09
CA ALA A 163 27.40 -5.40 13.65
C ALA A 163 27.89 -4.05 13.14
N ASP A 164 28.88 -4.10 12.24
CA ASP A 164 29.08 -2.96 11.35
C ASP A 164 27.74 -2.70 10.65
N THR A 165 27.29 -1.46 10.65
CA THR A 165 26.09 -1.04 9.91
C THR A 165 26.20 -1.33 8.41
N SER A 166 27.40 -1.68 7.91
CA SER A 166 27.66 -2.10 6.51
C SER A 166 27.60 -3.63 6.32
N SER A 167 27.60 -4.37 7.42
CA SER A 167 27.49 -5.81 7.43
C SER A 167 26.12 -6.25 6.92
N THR A 168 26.10 -7.30 6.12
CA THR A 168 24.88 -7.99 5.68
C THR A 168 24.05 -8.53 6.86
N ALA A 169 24.65 -8.62 8.07
CA ALA A 169 23.98 -9.03 9.30
C ALA A 169 23.17 -7.90 9.99
N PHE A 170 23.42 -6.62 9.68
CA PHE A 170 22.77 -5.50 10.37
C PHE A 170 21.25 -5.45 10.10
N ASP A 171 20.86 -5.57 8.83
CA ASP A 171 19.46 -5.46 8.42
C ASP A 171 18.58 -6.60 8.99
N PRO A 172 19.00 -7.88 8.92
CA PRO A 172 18.27 -8.97 9.56
C PRO A 172 18.14 -8.80 11.08
N ALA A 173 19.21 -8.37 11.77
CA ALA A 173 19.17 -8.14 13.22
C ALA A 173 18.22 -6.99 13.59
N LEU A 174 18.21 -5.91 12.80
CA LEU A 174 17.32 -4.77 13.03
C LEU A 174 15.85 -5.13 12.78
N GLU A 175 15.58 -5.92 11.74
CA GLU A 175 14.26 -6.47 11.45
C GLU A 175 13.76 -7.36 12.59
N GLU A 176 14.59 -8.28 13.08
CA GLU A 176 14.24 -9.17 14.18
C GLU A 176 14.01 -8.40 15.49
N LEU A 177 14.82 -7.37 15.76
CA LEU A 177 14.60 -6.46 16.90
C LEU A 177 13.27 -5.71 16.75
N ALA A 178 12.98 -5.17 15.56
CA ALA A 178 11.76 -4.42 15.33
C ALA A 178 10.50 -5.30 15.46
N LYS A 179 10.56 -6.56 15.01
CA LYS A 179 9.49 -7.56 15.21
C LYS A 179 9.33 -7.87 16.71
N SER A 180 10.43 -8.19 17.39
CA SER A 180 10.42 -8.55 18.82
C SER A 180 9.95 -7.40 19.72
N TYR A 181 10.24 -6.15 19.33
CA TYR A 181 9.86 -4.94 20.06
C TYR A 181 8.52 -4.32 19.59
N SER A 182 7.76 -5.00 18.72
CA SER A 182 6.44 -4.56 18.29
C SER A 182 5.35 -5.39 18.96
N CYS A 183 4.20 -4.77 19.23
CA CYS A 183 3.06 -5.54 19.73
C CYS A 183 2.47 -6.40 18.61
N HIS A 184 1.56 -7.31 18.97
CA HIS A 184 0.88 -8.20 18.03
C HIS A 184 0.09 -7.46 16.92
N LEU A 185 -0.20 -6.17 17.07
CA LEU A 185 -0.87 -5.35 16.03
C LEU A 185 0.11 -4.67 15.07
N HIS A 186 1.41 -4.68 15.36
CA HIS A 186 2.42 -3.91 14.64
C HIS A 186 3.68 -4.69 14.27
N HIS A 187 3.71 -6.02 14.45
CA HIS A 187 4.86 -6.86 14.13
C HIS A 187 4.97 -7.24 12.65
N SER A 188 4.07 -6.75 11.81
CA SER A 188 3.97 -7.10 10.38
C SER A 188 3.61 -5.87 9.52
N GLY A 189 3.76 -6.02 8.20
CA GLY A 189 3.30 -5.04 7.19
C GLY A 189 3.93 -3.65 7.26
N THR A 190 3.17 -2.64 6.86
CA THR A 190 3.65 -1.24 6.70
C THR A 190 4.11 -0.60 8.01
N THR A 191 3.51 -0.95 9.15
CA THR A 191 3.92 -0.37 10.44
C THR A 191 5.29 -0.85 10.86
N LEU A 192 5.61 -2.12 10.59
CA LEU A 192 6.95 -2.65 10.79
C LEU A 192 7.94 -1.98 9.81
N GLU A 193 7.59 -1.84 8.52
CA GLU A 193 8.46 -1.19 7.53
C GLU A 193 8.75 0.28 7.86
N HIS A 194 7.73 1.04 8.29
CA HIS A 194 7.91 2.41 8.76
C HIS A 194 8.81 2.46 10.00
N LYS A 195 8.60 1.57 10.97
CA LYS A 195 9.45 1.49 12.17
C LYS A 195 10.89 1.14 11.81
N LEU A 196 11.09 0.19 10.90
CA LEU A 196 12.42 -0.18 10.39
C LEU A 196 13.10 0.99 9.70
N THR A 197 12.37 1.73 8.87
CA THR A 197 12.90 2.92 8.19
C THR A 197 13.30 3.98 9.21
N GLU A 198 12.42 4.30 10.17
CA GLU A 198 12.70 5.25 11.25
C GLU A 198 13.92 4.81 12.09
N TRP A 199 14.02 3.52 12.40
CA TRP A 199 15.11 2.97 13.19
C TRP A 199 16.44 2.99 12.44
N ARG A 200 16.44 2.62 11.16
CA ARG A 200 17.61 2.76 10.28
C ARG A 200 18.10 4.20 10.27
N ASP A 201 17.21 5.16 10.05
CA ASP A 201 17.56 6.59 9.98
C ASP A 201 18.20 7.12 11.28
N LYS A 202 17.86 6.53 12.44
CA LYS A 202 18.42 6.94 13.74
C LYS A 202 19.73 6.25 14.08
N LEU A 203 19.87 4.98 13.73
CA LEU A 203 21.04 4.16 14.06
C LEU A 203 22.17 4.33 13.05
N ILE A 204 21.81 4.47 11.78
CA ILE A 204 22.74 4.74 10.71
C ILE A 204 22.79 6.27 10.62
N PRO A 205 23.83 6.93 11.17
CA PRO A 205 23.91 8.38 11.08
C PRO A 205 23.81 8.78 9.60
N PRO A 206 23.14 9.91 9.28
CA PRO A 206 23.01 10.38 7.90
C PRO A 206 24.36 10.52 7.19
N THR A 207 25.46 10.61 7.94
CA THR A 207 26.82 10.58 7.40
C THR A 207 27.09 9.35 6.53
N ARG A 208 26.34 8.25 6.67
CA ARG A 208 26.30 7.18 5.68
C ARG A 208 25.40 7.57 4.52
N ILE A 209 26.02 8.13 3.51
CA ILE A 209 25.83 7.89 2.07
C ILE A 209 24.49 7.26 1.69
N GLN A 210 24.32 5.95 1.90
CA GLN A 210 23.12 5.23 1.48
C GLN A 210 21.86 5.76 2.17
N GLY A 211 21.94 6.13 3.45
CA GLY A 211 20.83 6.72 4.21
C GLY A 211 20.44 8.11 3.69
N ARG A 212 21.40 8.95 3.29
CA ARG A 212 21.11 10.27 2.69
C ARG A 212 20.55 10.18 1.29
N VAL A 213 21.15 9.33 0.45
CA VAL A 213 20.64 9.07 -0.90
C VAL A 213 19.24 8.46 -0.81
N ARG A 214 19.02 7.49 0.10
CA ARG A 214 17.67 7.00 0.41
C ARG A 214 16.78 8.14 0.87
N ALA A 215 17.10 8.91 1.90
CA ALA A 215 16.21 10.00 2.35
C ALA A 215 15.85 11.00 1.22
N ALA A 216 16.75 11.24 0.28
CA ALA A 216 16.54 12.12 -0.87
C ALA A 216 15.69 11.50 -2.00
N LEU A 217 15.79 10.18 -2.24
CA LEU A 217 15.13 9.45 -3.33
C LEU A 217 13.92 8.60 -2.87
N TRP A 218 13.93 8.16 -1.62
CA TRP A 218 13.18 7.04 -1.02
C TRP A 218 12.01 7.51 -0.17
N LYS A 219 11.21 8.43 -0.70
CA LYS A 219 9.79 8.46 -0.30
C LYS A 219 9.00 7.94 -1.48
N PRO A 220 8.80 6.61 -1.58
CA PRO A 220 7.89 6.04 -2.56
C PRO A 220 6.59 6.84 -2.51
N SER A 221 6.24 7.46 -3.62
CA SER A 221 5.08 8.33 -3.71
C SER A 221 4.20 7.82 -4.84
N VAL A 222 2.94 7.57 -4.52
CA VAL A 222 1.93 7.31 -5.56
C VAL A 222 1.54 8.58 -6.31
N LYS A 223 1.98 9.75 -5.84
CA LYS A 223 1.68 11.08 -6.39
C LYS A 223 2.85 11.63 -7.20
N CYS A 224 2.51 12.43 -8.20
CA CYS A 224 3.45 13.17 -9.01
C CYS A 224 4.23 14.17 -8.14
N LEU A 225 5.49 14.42 -8.50
CA LEU A 225 6.32 15.41 -7.83
C LEU A 225 5.90 16.86 -8.07
N VAL A 226 5.13 17.12 -9.13
CA VAL A 226 4.75 18.47 -9.59
C VAL A 226 3.29 18.81 -9.27
N CYS A 227 2.43 17.79 -9.16
CA CYS A 227 1.01 17.95 -8.83
C CYS A 227 0.50 16.76 -8.00
N ASP A 228 -0.74 16.80 -7.54
CA ASP A 228 -1.34 15.74 -6.72
C ASP A 228 -1.84 14.51 -7.49
N GLU A 229 -1.65 14.47 -8.83
CA GLU A 229 -2.10 13.35 -9.66
C GLU A 229 -1.32 12.06 -9.38
N ARG A 230 -1.99 10.92 -9.52
CA ARG A 230 -1.36 9.62 -9.33
C ARG A 230 -0.49 9.23 -10.51
N ILE A 231 0.70 8.67 -10.26
CA ILE A 231 1.65 8.25 -11.31
C ILE A 231 1.45 6.81 -11.79
N GLY A 232 0.63 6.01 -11.10
CA GLY A 232 0.41 4.59 -11.40
C GLY A 232 1.49 3.69 -10.81
N GLY A 233 1.14 2.43 -10.57
CA GLY A 233 1.99 1.49 -9.84
C GLY A 233 3.28 1.14 -10.56
N GLN A 234 3.26 1.10 -11.90
CA GLN A 234 4.46 0.80 -12.69
C GLN A 234 5.52 1.86 -12.44
N ARG A 235 5.11 3.14 -12.47
CA ARG A 235 6.01 4.26 -12.23
C ARG A 235 6.53 4.28 -10.80
N VAL A 236 5.70 3.94 -9.83
CA VAL A 236 6.13 3.79 -8.42
C VAL A 236 7.23 2.73 -8.30
N GLN A 237 7.00 1.53 -8.86
CA GLN A 237 7.97 0.45 -8.84
C GLN A 237 9.25 0.81 -9.59
N ASN A 238 9.14 1.45 -10.76
CA ASN A 238 10.29 1.95 -11.50
C ASN A 238 11.11 2.93 -10.65
N CYS A 239 10.47 3.85 -9.92
CA CYS A 239 11.18 4.76 -9.01
C CYS A 239 11.91 4.00 -7.90
N GLN A 240 11.28 2.97 -7.31
CA GLN A 240 11.92 2.13 -6.28
C GLN A 240 13.14 1.38 -6.84
N MET A 241 12.98 0.71 -7.98
CA MET A 241 14.07 -0.03 -8.64
C MET A 241 15.21 0.90 -9.04
N THR A 242 14.91 2.06 -9.65
CA THR A 242 15.94 3.05 -10.00
C THR A 242 16.64 3.60 -8.76
N SER A 243 15.93 3.81 -7.66
CA SER A 243 16.56 4.26 -6.40
C SER A 243 17.56 3.23 -5.87
N ASN A 244 17.25 1.93 -5.97
CA ASN A 244 18.19 0.86 -5.60
C ASN A 244 19.42 0.86 -6.49
N LEU A 245 19.24 0.98 -7.82
CA LEU A 245 20.37 1.04 -8.76
C LEU A 245 21.29 2.23 -8.50
N VAL A 246 20.73 3.40 -8.15
CA VAL A 246 21.54 4.59 -7.78
C VAL A 246 22.39 4.32 -6.53
N LEU A 247 21.85 3.57 -5.56
CA LEU A 247 22.59 3.20 -4.35
C LEU A 247 23.70 2.19 -4.64
N GLU A 248 23.43 1.22 -5.50
CA GLU A 248 24.41 0.19 -5.91
C GLU A 248 25.56 0.77 -6.73
N HIS A 249 25.27 1.79 -7.55
CA HIS A 249 26.24 2.38 -8.49
C HIS A 249 26.70 3.79 -8.07
N SER A 250 26.61 4.12 -6.77
CA SER A 250 26.92 5.48 -6.29
C SER A 250 28.35 5.95 -6.61
N GLY A 251 29.28 5.01 -6.88
CA GLY A 251 30.64 5.31 -7.33
C GLY A 251 30.76 5.77 -8.79
N ASN A 252 29.75 5.49 -9.63
CA ASN A 252 29.69 5.95 -11.02
C ASN A 252 28.72 7.13 -11.15
N ILE A 253 29.27 8.35 -11.11
CA ILE A 253 28.48 9.59 -11.12
C ILE A 253 27.75 9.81 -12.45
N GLU A 254 28.35 9.43 -13.57
CA GLU A 254 27.72 9.56 -14.88
C GLU A 254 26.49 8.66 -14.98
N TYR A 255 26.63 7.39 -14.58
CA TYR A 255 25.51 6.45 -14.58
C TYR A 255 24.44 6.81 -13.54
N CYS A 256 24.84 7.27 -12.35
CA CYS A 256 23.89 7.82 -11.37
C CYS A 256 23.11 9.01 -11.94
N THR A 257 23.77 9.91 -12.68
CA THR A 257 23.10 11.06 -13.32
C THR A 257 22.05 10.57 -14.32
N TYR A 258 22.39 9.56 -15.13
CA TYR A 258 21.44 8.92 -16.04
C TYR A 258 20.25 8.31 -15.30
N LEU A 259 20.50 7.50 -14.26
CA LEU A 259 19.46 6.87 -13.44
C LEU A 259 18.57 7.90 -12.75
N LEU A 260 19.12 9.00 -12.25
CA LEU A 260 18.33 10.06 -11.63
C LEU A 260 17.35 10.72 -12.62
N ARG A 261 17.72 10.81 -13.91
CA ARG A 261 16.78 11.25 -14.96
C ARG A 261 15.69 10.23 -15.23
N VAL A 262 16.00 8.93 -15.21
CA VAL A 262 15.01 7.85 -15.26
C VAL A 262 14.05 7.94 -14.08
N TRP A 263 14.58 8.16 -12.88
CA TRP A 263 13.80 8.34 -11.66
C TRP A 263 12.86 9.54 -11.75
N ASP A 264 13.36 10.71 -12.18
CA ASP A 264 12.56 11.94 -12.30
C ASP A 264 11.44 11.80 -13.35
N ALA A 265 11.71 11.14 -14.47
CA ALA A 265 10.70 10.86 -15.49
C ALA A 265 9.58 9.94 -14.97
N ASN A 266 9.92 8.92 -14.18
CA ASN A 266 8.93 8.01 -13.59
C ASN A 266 8.20 8.64 -12.39
N SER A 267 8.80 9.63 -11.71
CA SER A 267 8.18 10.29 -10.56
C SER A 267 7.12 11.35 -10.94
N ARG A 268 6.75 11.41 -12.22
CA ARG A 268 5.80 12.38 -12.80
C ARG A 268 4.58 11.69 -13.37
N CYS A 269 3.44 12.36 -13.39
CA CYS A 269 2.25 11.88 -14.11
C CYS A 269 2.39 12.14 -15.62
N ASP A 270 1.48 11.61 -16.43
CA ASP A 270 1.54 11.76 -17.90
C ASP A 270 1.55 13.21 -18.36
N LEU A 271 0.81 14.09 -17.68
CA LEU A 271 0.78 15.54 -17.94
C LEU A 271 2.14 16.23 -17.71
N HIS A 272 3.03 15.62 -16.93
CA HIS A 272 4.34 16.16 -16.57
C HIS A 272 5.53 15.34 -17.08
N SER A 273 5.28 14.24 -17.81
CA SER A 273 6.30 13.30 -18.28
C SER A 273 7.37 13.91 -19.20
N GLY A 274 7.06 15.02 -19.87
CA GLY A 274 8.01 15.76 -20.73
C GLY A 274 8.79 16.88 -20.03
N ARG A 275 8.45 17.24 -18.79
CA ARG A 275 9.14 18.31 -18.06
C ARG A 275 10.38 17.72 -17.38
N LYS A 276 11.55 18.31 -17.62
CA LYS A 276 12.80 17.97 -16.91
C LYS A 276 13.03 18.97 -15.78
N ASP A 277 13.42 18.49 -14.60
CA ASP A 277 13.93 19.35 -13.51
C ASP A 277 15.43 19.09 -13.34
N GLU A 278 16.22 19.58 -14.30
CA GLU A 278 17.68 19.42 -14.27
C GLU A 278 18.30 20.03 -13.01
N ALA A 279 17.70 21.10 -12.46
CA ALA A 279 18.18 21.69 -11.21
C ALA A 279 18.09 20.71 -10.03
N ARG A 280 17.02 19.91 -9.95
CA ARG A 280 16.91 18.84 -8.97
C ARG A 280 17.91 17.72 -9.23
N ILE A 281 18.07 17.29 -10.48
CA ILE A 281 19.06 16.26 -10.83
C ILE A 281 20.45 16.70 -10.40
N ILE A 282 20.86 17.92 -10.73
CA ILE A 282 22.16 18.48 -10.34
C ILE A 282 22.35 18.47 -8.82
N ARG A 283 21.33 18.85 -8.04
CA ARG A 283 21.39 18.79 -6.56
C ARG A 283 21.57 17.35 -6.04
N LEU A 284 20.89 16.39 -6.64
CA LEU A 284 20.99 14.97 -6.26
C LEU A 284 22.35 14.39 -6.66
N VAL A 285 22.85 14.71 -7.86
CA VAL A 285 24.19 14.32 -8.33
C VAL A 285 25.27 14.90 -7.42
N ALA A 286 25.20 16.19 -7.09
CA ALA A 286 26.14 16.82 -6.16
C ALA A 286 26.11 16.14 -4.77
N MET A 287 24.91 15.74 -4.31
CA MET A 287 24.77 14.99 -3.06
C MET A 287 25.44 13.61 -3.16
N ILE A 288 25.22 12.86 -4.25
CA ILE A 288 25.83 11.55 -4.48
C ILE A 288 27.35 11.68 -4.65
N GLN A 289 27.85 12.72 -5.30
CA GLN A 289 29.29 12.94 -5.51
C GLN A 289 30.02 13.30 -4.22
N ALA A 290 29.44 14.19 -3.40
CA ALA A 290 29.95 14.50 -2.06
C ALA A 290 29.99 13.25 -1.16
N ILE A 291 29.17 12.27 -1.50
CA ILE A 291 29.03 10.99 -0.83
C ILE A 291 30.09 9.99 -1.37
N ALA A 292 30.17 9.78 -2.67
CA ALA A 292 31.06 8.83 -3.33
C ALA A 292 32.55 9.11 -3.05
N THR A 293 32.92 10.39 -2.97
CA THR A 293 34.29 10.83 -2.62
C THR A 293 34.76 10.36 -1.24
N THR A 294 33.85 9.92 -0.37
CA THR A 294 34.17 9.45 0.99
C THR A 294 34.18 7.93 1.15
N THR A 295 33.68 7.16 0.18
CA THR A 295 33.67 5.69 0.24
C THR A 295 34.13 5.08 -1.06
N PHE A 296 35.29 4.43 -0.98
CA PHE A 296 35.72 3.31 -1.81
C PHE A 296 35.98 3.54 -3.30
N SER A 297 37.17 3.09 -3.70
CA SER A 297 37.64 2.92 -5.07
C SER A 297 37.52 1.44 -5.45
N SER A 298 36.29 0.92 -5.55
CA SER A 298 36.07 -0.43 -6.08
C SER A 298 35.79 -0.36 -7.59
N SER A 299 36.53 -1.17 -8.35
CA SER A 299 36.32 -1.40 -9.79
C SER A 299 34.88 -1.89 -10.00
N ILE A 300 34.07 -1.11 -10.72
CA ILE A 300 32.73 -1.53 -11.14
C ILE A 300 32.88 -2.10 -12.55
N ASP A 301 32.79 -3.43 -12.66
CA ASP A 301 32.80 -4.12 -13.94
C ASP A 301 31.43 -3.97 -14.63
N GLU A 302 31.51 -3.55 -15.90
CA GLU A 302 30.43 -3.37 -16.89
C GLU A 302 29.42 -2.25 -16.64
N ASN A 303 29.58 -1.16 -17.40
CA ASN A 303 28.57 -0.11 -17.50
C ASN A 303 27.35 -0.62 -18.29
N PRO A 304 26.13 -0.54 -17.73
CA PRO A 304 24.93 -0.83 -18.48
C PRO A 304 24.74 0.17 -19.62
N ASP A 305 24.09 -0.29 -20.69
CA ASP A 305 23.87 0.47 -21.91
C ASP A 305 23.02 1.74 -21.68
N MET A 306 23.69 2.87 -21.47
CA MET A 306 23.10 4.21 -21.31
C MET A 306 22.56 4.79 -22.62
N SER A 307 22.72 4.10 -23.77
CA SER A 307 22.20 4.58 -25.05
C SER A 307 20.69 4.43 -25.17
N LYS A 308 20.07 3.60 -24.33
CA LYS A 308 18.62 3.39 -24.31
C LYS A 308 17.90 4.69 -23.93
N PRO A 309 16.81 5.05 -24.64
CA PRO A 309 15.96 6.15 -24.22
C PRO A 309 15.50 5.98 -22.77
N ILE A 310 15.49 7.07 -22.00
CA ILE A 310 15.11 7.09 -20.58
C ILE A 310 13.74 6.40 -20.34
N GLN A 311 12.79 6.63 -21.25
CA GLN A 311 11.44 6.05 -21.19
C GLN A 311 11.44 4.53 -21.40
N SER A 312 12.47 4.01 -22.07
CA SER A 312 12.61 2.58 -22.40
C SER A 312 13.36 1.77 -21.36
N PHE A 313 14.04 2.42 -20.41
CA PHE A 313 14.87 1.74 -19.43
C PHE A 313 14.12 0.65 -18.66
N TRP A 314 12.84 0.88 -18.36
CA TRP A 314 11.95 -0.09 -17.70
C TRP A 314 10.81 -0.61 -18.61
N LEU A 315 10.84 -0.41 -19.93
CA LEU A 315 9.76 -0.90 -20.81
C LEU A 315 9.60 -2.43 -20.75
N SER A 316 10.66 -3.15 -20.38
CA SER A 316 10.67 -4.60 -20.19
C SER A 316 10.46 -5.05 -18.75
N ALA A 317 10.34 -4.13 -17.78
CA ALA A 317 10.00 -4.49 -16.41
C ALA A 317 8.55 -4.98 -16.42
N GLN A 318 8.40 -6.29 -16.60
CA GLN A 318 7.12 -6.97 -16.68
C GLN A 318 6.28 -6.62 -15.45
N LEU A 319 4.96 -6.60 -15.64
CA LEU A 319 3.99 -6.60 -14.56
C LEU A 319 4.50 -7.54 -13.44
N THR A 320 4.72 -6.99 -12.25
CA THR A 320 5.19 -7.82 -11.14
C THR A 320 4.03 -8.71 -10.74
N ASN A 321 4.16 -9.97 -11.14
CA ASN A 321 3.08 -10.93 -10.99
C ASN A 321 2.96 -11.32 -9.51
N SER A 322 4.05 -11.67 -8.83
CA SER A 322 4.01 -12.06 -7.41
C SER A 322 3.98 -10.86 -6.46
N PHE A 323 3.32 -11.04 -5.32
CA PHE A 323 3.38 -10.12 -4.20
C PHE A 323 3.79 -10.86 -2.93
N LYS A 324 4.39 -10.12 -1.99
CA LYS A 324 4.63 -10.62 -0.64
C LYS A 324 3.32 -10.54 0.14
N SER A 325 2.96 -11.65 0.78
CA SER A 325 1.81 -11.75 1.65
C SER A 325 2.21 -12.24 3.03
N SER A 326 1.50 -11.80 4.05
CA SER A 326 1.59 -12.31 5.41
C SER A 326 0.21 -12.75 5.89
N LYS A 327 0.18 -13.49 7.00
CA LYS A 327 -1.07 -13.71 7.73
C LYS A 327 -1.70 -12.34 8.03
N TRP A 328 -3.01 -12.26 7.91
CA TRP A 328 -3.74 -11.05 8.25
C TRP A 328 -3.95 -11.00 9.78
N ASP A 329 -3.56 -9.88 10.38
CA ASP A 329 -3.74 -9.62 11.80
C ASP A 329 -4.95 -8.67 11.97
N ASP A 330 -6.00 -9.12 12.67
CA ASP A 330 -7.20 -8.28 12.88
C ASP A 330 -6.81 -7.03 13.68
N PRO A 331 -7.00 -5.81 13.15
CA PRO A 331 -6.67 -4.60 13.89
C PRO A 331 -7.49 -4.42 15.18
N ASN A 332 -8.63 -5.12 15.31
CA ASN A 332 -9.46 -5.11 16.52
C ASN A 332 -9.10 -6.23 17.49
N GLY A 333 -8.19 -7.14 17.12
CA GLY A 333 -7.82 -8.32 17.91
C GLY A 333 -8.94 -9.36 18.06
N GLU A 334 -10.07 -9.19 17.37
CA GLU A 334 -11.11 -10.21 17.31
C GLU A 334 -10.67 -11.32 16.36
N THR A 335 -10.62 -12.55 16.85
CA THR A 335 -10.19 -13.70 16.05
C THR A 335 -11.27 -14.74 15.89
N ASP A 336 -12.40 -14.63 16.59
CA ASP A 336 -13.53 -15.54 16.43
C ASP A 336 -14.32 -15.20 15.15
N PRO A 337 -14.22 -16.03 14.09
CA PRO A 337 -14.87 -15.75 12.81
C PRO A 337 -16.39 -15.66 12.95
N LEU A 338 -16.98 -16.43 13.88
CA LEU A 338 -18.41 -16.44 14.12
C LEU A 338 -18.87 -15.11 14.72
N LYS A 339 -18.13 -14.58 15.68
CA LYS A 339 -18.43 -13.30 16.30
C LYS A 339 -18.32 -12.14 15.30
N ILE A 340 -17.29 -12.17 14.46
CA ILE A 340 -17.10 -11.18 13.39
C ILE A 340 -18.27 -11.23 12.41
N LEU A 341 -18.61 -12.43 11.94
CA LEU A 341 -19.70 -12.62 11.01
C LEU A 341 -21.05 -12.20 11.59
N LYS A 342 -21.37 -12.58 12.83
CA LYS A 342 -22.55 -12.12 13.58
C LYS A 342 -22.60 -10.60 13.65
N SER A 343 -21.48 -9.94 13.93
CA SER A 343 -21.40 -8.48 13.98
C SER A 343 -21.65 -7.83 12.62
N THR A 344 -21.10 -8.41 11.55
CA THR A 344 -21.27 -7.95 10.17
C THR A 344 -22.70 -8.09 9.68
N VAL A 345 -23.41 -9.18 10.04
CA VAL A 345 -24.83 -9.35 9.72
C VAL A 345 -25.69 -8.32 10.45
N LYS A 346 -25.44 -8.08 11.74
CA LYS A 346 -26.25 -7.19 12.59
C LYS A 346 -26.04 -5.71 12.31
N ALA A 347 -24.90 -5.31 11.72
CA ALA A 347 -24.60 -3.91 11.47
C ALA A 347 -25.67 -3.23 10.58
N PRO A 348 -26.07 -1.98 10.84
CA PRO A 348 -27.03 -1.27 9.99
C PRO A 348 -26.46 -0.99 8.59
N LEU A 349 -27.32 -0.93 7.57
CA LEU A 349 -26.90 -0.47 6.25
C LEU A 349 -26.86 1.06 6.23
N ILE A 350 -25.66 1.62 6.15
CA ILE A 350 -25.45 3.07 6.03
C ILE A 350 -24.62 3.41 4.78
N GLY A 351 -24.95 4.52 4.15
CA GLY A 351 -24.20 5.11 3.04
C GLY A 351 -24.03 4.15 1.85
N GLU A 352 -22.79 3.82 1.50
CA GLU A 352 -22.47 2.94 0.37
C GLU A 352 -23.01 1.51 0.50
N ASN A 353 -23.34 1.07 1.72
CA ASN A 353 -23.90 -0.26 1.94
C ASN A 353 -25.32 -0.43 1.37
N LEU A 354 -26.02 0.67 1.04
CA LEU A 354 -27.34 0.64 0.41
C LEU A 354 -27.26 0.52 -1.13
N LYS A 355 -26.06 0.73 -1.70
CA LYS A 355 -25.89 0.77 -3.15
C LYS A 355 -25.86 -0.65 -3.72
N LYS A 356 -26.63 -0.85 -4.80
CA LYS A 356 -26.45 -2.01 -5.68
C LYS A 356 -25.09 -1.94 -6.38
N GLY A 357 -24.57 -3.09 -6.77
CA GLY A 357 -23.32 -3.20 -7.52
C GLY A 357 -22.92 -4.64 -7.71
N PHE A 358 -21.66 -4.83 -8.07
CA PHE A 358 -21.07 -6.15 -8.30
C PHE A 358 -20.14 -6.51 -7.16
N VAL A 359 -20.24 -7.74 -6.66
CA VAL A 359 -19.17 -8.40 -5.91
C VAL A 359 -18.43 -9.32 -6.88
N TYR A 360 -17.10 -9.30 -6.84
CA TYR A 360 -16.25 -9.98 -7.81
C TYR A 360 -15.11 -10.73 -7.16
N ILE A 361 -14.58 -11.72 -7.88
CA ILE A 361 -13.40 -12.51 -7.52
C ILE A 361 -12.34 -12.31 -8.61
N TYR A 362 -11.18 -11.79 -8.23
CA TYR A 362 -10.02 -11.63 -9.11
C TYR A 362 -8.90 -12.59 -8.71
N LYS A 363 -8.12 -13.00 -9.70
CA LYS A 363 -6.76 -13.51 -9.51
C LYS A 363 -5.74 -12.54 -10.08
N VAL A 364 -4.53 -12.61 -9.55
CA VAL A 364 -3.34 -11.98 -10.14
C VAL A 364 -2.37 -13.10 -10.50
N ASP A 365 -1.83 -13.04 -11.72
CA ASP A 365 -0.85 -14.02 -12.19
C ASP A 365 0.35 -14.07 -11.22
N GLY A 366 0.99 -15.23 -11.02
CA GLY A 366 2.12 -15.36 -10.10
C GLY A 366 1.79 -15.51 -8.60
N ASN A 367 0.51 -15.51 -8.22
CA ASN A 367 0.07 -15.84 -6.85
C ASN A 367 -1.00 -16.95 -6.89
N PRO A 368 -0.62 -18.19 -7.25
CA PRO A 368 -1.56 -19.30 -7.28
C PRO A 368 -2.19 -19.53 -5.89
N GLY A 369 -3.46 -19.95 -5.87
CA GLY A 369 -4.20 -20.20 -4.62
C GLY A 369 -4.65 -18.95 -3.85
N ARG A 370 -4.44 -17.74 -4.40
CA ARG A 370 -4.87 -16.49 -3.77
C ARG A 370 -5.90 -15.75 -4.61
N PHE A 371 -7.02 -15.42 -3.97
CA PHE A 371 -8.14 -14.76 -4.63
C PHE A 371 -8.51 -13.49 -3.90
N LYS A 372 -8.78 -12.44 -4.68
CA LYS A 372 -9.28 -11.18 -4.16
C LYS A 372 -10.80 -11.15 -4.26
N ILE A 373 -11.48 -10.84 -3.16
CA ILE A 373 -12.93 -10.59 -3.15
C ILE A 373 -13.17 -9.11 -2.94
N GLY A 374 -13.81 -8.45 -3.90
CA GLY A 374 -14.05 -7.01 -3.88
C GLY A 374 -15.46 -6.62 -4.31
N TYR A 375 -15.89 -5.38 -4.05
CA TYR A 375 -17.08 -4.79 -4.68
C TYR A 375 -16.78 -3.59 -5.59
N THR A 376 -17.69 -3.31 -6.52
CA THR A 376 -17.69 -2.11 -7.36
C THR A 376 -19.05 -1.83 -7.99
N ALA A 377 -19.33 -0.57 -8.34
CA ALA A 377 -20.47 -0.23 -9.19
C ALA A 377 -20.18 -0.44 -10.69
N ASN A 378 -18.90 -0.45 -11.09
CA ASN A 378 -18.46 -0.64 -12.48
C ASN A 378 -17.23 -1.56 -12.52
N LEU A 379 -17.39 -2.74 -13.12
CA LEU A 379 -16.37 -3.78 -13.19
C LEU A 379 -15.15 -3.37 -14.03
N GLU A 380 -15.39 -2.78 -15.21
CA GLU A 380 -14.32 -2.41 -16.13
C GLU A 380 -13.47 -1.26 -15.58
N ALA A 381 -14.12 -0.21 -15.06
CA ALA A 381 -13.44 0.92 -14.43
C ALA A 381 -12.61 0.46 -13.22
N ARG A 382 -13.14 -0.49 -12.43
CA ARG A 382 -12.42 -1.06 -11.28
C ARG A 382 -11.21 -1.88 -11.72
N ARG A 383 -11.33 -2.70 -12.77
CA ARG A 383 -10.21 -3.46 -13.35
C ARG A 383 -9.11 -2.51 -13.83
N LYS A 384 -9.44 -1.54 -14.68
CA LYS A 384 -8.50 -0.52 -15.19
C LYS A 384 -7.81 0.24 -14.05
N LYS A 385 -8.56 0.61 -13.01
CA LYS A 385 -8.01 1.27 -11.82
C LYS A 385 -6.99 0.40 -11.06
N TRP A 386 -7.25 -0.91 -10.96
CA TRP A 386 -6.33 -1.86 -10.32
C TRP A 386 -5.07 -2.08 -11.14
N GLU A 387 -5.22 -2.32 -12.44
CA GLU A 387 -4.10 -2.45 -13.38
C GLU A 387 -3.21 -1.20 -13.31
N PHE A 388 -3.80 -0.01 -13.35
CA PHE A 388 -3.06 1.24 -13.26
C PHE A 388 -2.41 1.47 -11.89
N HIS A 389 -3.14 1.35 -10.77
CA HIS A 389 -2.60 1.70 -9.45
C HIS A 389 -1.65 0.67 -8.87
N CYS A 390 -1.94 -0.62 -9.06
CA CYS A 390 -1.16 -1.69 -8.44
C CYS A 390 -0.15 -2.31 -9.41
N ASN A 391 -0.19 -1.93 -10.70
CA ASN A 391 0.62 -2.51 -11.76
C ASN A 391 0.53 -4.03 -11.86
N ARG A 392 -0.69 -4.55 -11.82
CA ARG A 392 -0.94 -5.98 -11.82
C ARG A 392 -2.01 -6.34 -12.83
N LYS A 393 -1.73 -7.34 -13.64
CA LYS A 393 -2.71 -7.94 -14.51
C LYS A 393 -3.70 -8.74 -13.66
N CYS A 394 -4.91 -8.22 -13.58
CA CYS A 394 -5.98 -8.85 -12.81
C CYS A 394 -6.91 -9.59 -13.77
N SER A 395 -7.05 -10.90 -13.58
CA SER A 395 -8.04 -11.69 -14.31
C SER A 395 -9.30 -11.82 -13.45
N MET A 396 -10.42 -11.33 -13.98
CA MET A 396 -11.72 -11.52 -13.35
C MET A 396 -12.19 -12.96 -13.59
N LEU A 397 -12.42 -13.69 -12.51
CA LEU A 397 -12.83 -15.09 -12.57
C LEU A 397 -14.33 -15.27 -12.36
N TYR A 398 -14.94 -14.39 -11.56
CA TYR A 398 -16.33 -14.50 -11.17
C TYR A 398 -16.89 -13.17 -10.67
N HIS A 399 -18.18 -12.93 -10.86
CA HIS A 399 -18.88 -11.80 -10.26
C HIS A 399 -20.40 -12.04 -10.17
N LYS A 400 -21.07 -11.32 -9.26
CA LYS A 400 -22.54 -11.23 -9.20
C LYS A 400 -22.99 -9.81 -8.93
N GLU A 401 -24.05 -9.37 -9.63
CA GLU A 401 -24.77 -8.15 -9.27
C GLU A 401 -25.69 -8.45 -8.08
N VAL A 402 -25.65 -7.61 -7.06
CA VAL A 402 -26.40 -7.77 -5.82
C VAL A 402 -26.86 -6.41 -5.29
N PRO A 403 -28.01 -6.34 -4.59
CA PRO A 403 -28.28 -5.20 -3.72
C PRO A 403 -27.26 -5.20 -2.58
N ASN A 404 -26.99 -4.02 -2.02
CA ASN A 404 -26.10 -3.86 -0.86
C ASN A 404 -24.71 -4.50 -1.07
N ALA A 405 -24.08 -4.29 -2.23
CA ALA A 405 -22.90 -5.04 -2.66
C ALA A 405 -21.72 -4.96 -1.68
N LYS A 406 -21.52 -3.79 -1.06
CA LYS A 406 -20.50 -3.60 -0.02
C LYS A 406 -20.75 -4.48 1.22
N ARG A 407 -22.03 -4.70 1.59
CA ARG A 407 -22.38 -5.60 2.68
C ARG A 407 -22.11 -7.05 2.30
N VAL A 408 -22.45 -7.46 1.09
CA VAL A 408 -22.17 -8.83 0.60
C VAL A 408 -20.65 -9.10 0.60
N GLU A 409 -19.83 -8.15 0.14
CA GLU A 409 -18.37 -8.24 0.24
C GLU A 409 -17.91 -8.42 1.69
N ALA A 410 -18.38 -7.57 2.62
CA ALA A 410 -17.99 -7.64 4.03
C ALA A 410 -18.38 -8.98 4.68
N LEU A 411 -19.51 -9.57 4.28
CA LEU A 411 -19.94 -10.89 4.74
C LEU A 411 -19.01 -11.99 4.21
N CYS A 412 -18.61 -11.93 2.93
CA CYS A 412 -17.62 -12.85 2.38
C CYS A 412 -16.28 -12.74 3.12
N HIS A 413 -15.82 -11.52 3.43
CA HIS A 413 -14.58 -11.31 4.18
C HIS A 413 -14.64 -11.85 5.61
N SER A 414 -15.81 -11.75 6.24
CA SER A 414 -16.02 -12.25 7.61
C SER A 414 -16.09 -13.78 7.65
N ASP A 415 -16.71 -14.38 6.64
CA ASP A 415 -16.86 -15.84 6.51
C ASP A 415 -15.53 -16.53 6.16
N LEU A 416 -14.68 -15.88 5.36
CA LEU A 416 -13.33 -16.34 5.00
C LEU A 416 -12.22 -15.72 5.87
N HIS A 417 -12.56 -15.29 7.08
CA HIS A 417 -11.65 -14.53 7.94
C HIS A 417 -10.37 -15.29 8.27
N GLU A 418 -10.46 -16.59 8.57
CA GLU A 418 -9.30 -17.43 8.91
C GLU A 418 -8.32 -17.60 7.74
N ASN A 419 -8.83 -17.55 6.51
CA ASN A 419 -8.04 -17.66 5.28
C ASN A 419 -7.58 -16.31 4.72
N ARG A 420 -7.87 -15.21 5.43
CA ARG A 420 -7.54 -13.87 4.99
C ARG A 420 -6.04 -13.63 5.06
N VAL A 421 -5.48 -13.05 4.00
CA VAL A 421 -4.06 -12.68 3.92
C VAL A 421 -3.91 -11.20 3.67
N GLN A 422 -2.87 -10.62 4.27
CA GLN A 422 -2.46 -9.25 4.04
C GLN A 422 -1.42 -9.23 2.94
N VAL A 423 -1.64 -8.37 1.93
CA VAL A 423 -0.74 -8.22 0.79
C VAL A 423 -0.17 -6.81 0.78
N TYR A 424 1.15 -6.68 0.94
CA TYR A 424 1.78 -5.38 0.72
C TYR A 424 1.98 -5.16 -0.78
N CYS A 425 1.43 -4.06 -1.30
CA CYS A 425 1.59 -3.68 -2.68
C CYS A 425 2.66 -2.60 -2.82
N ASP A 426 3.77 -2.97 -3.44
CA ASP A 426 4.85 -2.10 -3.89
C ASP A 426 4.39 -1.07 -4.94
N GLY A 427 3.46 -1.44 -5.83
CA GLY A 427 2.88 -0.53 -6.83
C GLY A 427 2.06 0.62 -6.24
N CYS A 428 1.15 0.35 -5.31
CA CYS A 428 0.32 1.42 -4.70
C CYS A 428 0.73 1.81 -3.28
N ILE A 429 1.78 1.20 -2.74
CA ILE A 429 2.36 1.45 -1.40
C ILE A 429 1.29 1.35 -0.30
N THR A 430 0.46 0.31 -0.37
CA THR A 430 -0.59 0.06 0.65
C THR A 430 -0.74 -1.43 0.93
N ASN A 431 -1.25 -1.74 2.12
CA ASN A 431 -1.73 -3.09 2.43
C ASN A 431 -3.10 -3.32 1.81
N HIS A 432 -3.23 -4.41 1.06
CA HIS A 432 -4.51 -4.94 0.62
C HIS A 432 -4.92 -6.08 1.54
N ASN A 433 -6.05 -5.90 2.22
CA ASN A 433 -6.59 -6.90 3.14
C ASN A 433 -7.78 -7.63 2.51
N GLU A 434 -7.92 -7.61 1.19
CA GLU A 434 -9.09 -8.16 0.48
C GLU A 434 -8.73 -9.47 -0.23
N TRP A 435 -7.69 -10.15 0.25
CA TRP A 435 -7.11 -11.36 -0.34
C TRP A 435 -7.30 -12.56 0.57
N PHE A 436 -7.53 -13.73 -0.03
CA PHE A 436 -7.86 -14.97 0.65
C PHE A 436 -7.07 -16.14 0.06
N GLU A 437 -6.55 -17.01 0.91
CA GLU A 437 -5.87 -18.26 0.55
C GLU A 437 -6.85 -19.42 0.67
N VAL A 438 -7.64 -19.60 -0.39
CA VAL A 438 -8.75 -20.57 -0.51
C VAL A 438 -8.78 -21.12 -1.94
N SER A 439 -9.57 -22.17 -2.19
CA SER A 439 -9.83 -22.59 -3.58
C SER A 439 -10.75 -21.62 -4.33
N LEU A 440 -10.71 -21.63 -5.66
CA LEU A 440 -11.64 -20.82 -6.46
C LEU A 440 -13.10 -21.19 -6.20
N ASP A 441 -13.37 -22.50 -6.05
CA ASP A 441 -14.73 -23.00 -5.85
C ASP A 441 -15.27 -22.61 -4.47
N GLU A 442 -14.42 -22.64 -3.43
CA GLU A 442 -14.76 -22.14 -2.10
C GLU A 442 -15.05 -20.63 -2.10
N ALA A 443 -14.23 -19.83 -2.80
CA ALA A 443 -14.47 -18.40 -2.94
C ALA A 443 -15.79 -18.11 -3.68
N LYS A 444 -16.09 -18.86 -4.75
CA LYS A 444 -17.36 -18.77 -5.49
C LYS A 444 -18.55 -19.17 -4.63
N ALA A 445 -18.46 -20.31 -3.93
CA ALA A 445 -19.51 -20.81 -3.06
C ALA A 445 -19.83 -19.81 -1.95
N THR A 446 -18.80 -19.20 -1.37
CA THR A 446 -18.96 -18.15 -0.35
C THR A 446 -19.68 -16.91 -0.92
N LEU A 447 -19.25 -16.42 -2.09
CA LEU A 447 -19.91 -15.29 -2.74
C LEU A 447 -21.37 -15.62 -3.08
N ASP A 448 -21.62 -16.80 -3.62
CA ASP A 448 -22.95 -17.28 -3.99
C ASP A 448 -23.90 -17.40 -2.81
N LYS A 449 -23.41 -17.94 -1.69
CA LYS A 449 -24.12 -18.03 -0.41
C LYS A 449 -24.63 -16.66 0.02
N TRP A 450 -23.74 -15.67 0.14
CA TRP A 450 -24.10 -14.34 0.64
C TRP A 450 -24.90 -13.52 -0.37
N ALA A 451 -24.59 -13.63 -1.66
CA ALA A 451 -25.37 -12.99 -2.71
C ALA A 451 -26.80 -13.51 -2.75
N THR A 452 -26.99 -14.83 -2.67
CA THR A 452 -28.32 -15.46 -2.70
C THR A 452 -29.13 -15.05 -1.48
N TRP A 453 -28.54 -15.11 -0.28
CA TRP A 453 -29.20 -14.65 0.95
C TRP A 453 -29.64 -13.19 0.85
N MET A 454 -28.77 -12.31 0.34
CA MET A 454 -29.06 -10.89 0.19
C MET A 454 -30.19 -10.63 -0.83
N ILE A 455 -30.19 -11.33 -1.97
CA ILE A 455 -31.19 -11.17 -3.03
C ILE A 455 -32.55 -11.73 -2.60
N LYS A 456 -32.57 -12.98 -2.10
CA LYS A 456 -33.84 -13.69 -1.82
C LYS A 456 -34.50 -13.20 -0.53
N SER A 457 -33.72 -13.03 0.54
CA SER A 457 -34.27 -12.70 1.86
C SER A 457 -34.51 -11.21 2.03
N ASN A 458 -33.91 -10.37 1.18
CA ASN A 458 -33.88 -8.91 1.29
C ASN A 458 -33.80 -8.43 2.75
N PRO A 459 -32.72 -8.79 3.47
CA PRO A 459 -32.75 -8.89 4.93
C PRO A 459 -32.75 -7.57 5.68
N TYR A 460 -32.55 -6.47 4.96
CA TYR A 460 -32.43 -5.13 5.52
C TYR A 460 -33.57 -4.22 5.04
N ASP A 461 -34.02 -3.31 5.91
CA ASP A 461 -34.87 -2.16 5.60
C ASP A 461 -34.13 -0.83 5.90
N THR A 462 -34.85 0.28 5.85
CA THR A 462 -34.31 1.63 6.13
C THR A 462 -33.83 1.83 7.58
N ARG A 463 -34.21 0.95 8.51
CA ARG A 463 -33.84 0.99 9.94
C ARG A 463 -32.75 -0.01 10.30
N GLY A 464 -32.32 -0.85 9.37
CA GLY A 464 -31.31 -1.88 9.59
C GLY A 464 -31.85 -3.26 9.27
N LEU A 465 -31.45 -4.27 10.05
CA LEU A 465 -31.94 -5.63 9.87
C LEU A 465 -33.45 -5.66 10.19
N LYS A 466 -34.28 -6.18 9.28
CA LYS A 466 -35.74 -6.18 9.44
C LYS A 466 -36.14 -6.91 10.73
N SER A 467 -36.77 -6.20 11.66
CA SER A 467 -37.34 -6.74 12.90
C SER A 467 -38.54 -7.63 12.55
N GLY A 468 -38.28 -8.89 12.23
CA GLY A 468 -39.30 -9.74 11.61
C GLY A 468 -38.76 -10.70 10.56
N ASN A 469 -37.48 -10.58 10.20
CA ASN A 469 -36.85 -11.58 9.37
C ASN A 469 -36.82 -12.92 10.13
N GLU A 470 -37.82 -13.76 9.93
CA GLU A 470 -37.95 -15.09 10.56
C GLU A 470 -36.68 -15.90 10.37
N PHE A 471 -35.96 -15.65 9.27
CA PHE A 471 -34.63 -16.17 8.95
C PHE A 471 -33.54 -15.92 10.01
N LEU A 472 -33.70 -14.89 10.86
CA LEU A 472 -32.82 -14.58 12.00
C LEU A 472 -33.48 -14.82 13.35
N LYS A 473 -34.82 -14.99 13.38
CA LYS A 473 -35.55 -15.44 14.57
C LYS A 473 -35.41 -16.93 14.79
N ASP A 474 -35.11 -17.69 13.73
CA ASP A 474 -34.45 -18.98 13.83
C ASP A 474 -33.06 -18.74 14.45
N ALA A 475 -33.02 -18.62 15.78
CA ALA A 475 -31.79 -18.48 16.55
C ALA A 475 -30.78 -19.59 16.21
N THR A 476 -31.26 -20.70 15.65
CA THR A 476 -30.47 -21.78 15.06
C THR A 476 -29.62 -21.37 13.85
N VAL A 477 -29.94 -20.34 13.05
CA VAL A 477 -29.07 -19.94 11.91
C VAL A 477 -27.82 -19.19 12.40
N LEU A 478 -27.92 -18.43 13.49
CA LEU A 478 -26.77 -17.78 14.11
C LEU A 478 -26.06 -18.68 15.13
N ASP A 479 -26.77 -19.59 15.79
CA ASP A 479 -26.16 -20.52 16.76
C ASP A 479 -25.69 -21.83 16.12
N ASP A 480 -26.19 -22.16 14.93
CA ASP A 480 -25.75 -23.28 14.07
C ASP A 480 -25.22 -22.75 12.73
N MET A 481 -24.36 -21.71 12.80
CA MET A 481 -23.66 -21.22 11.61
C MET A 481 -22.80 -22.30 10.96
N GLU A 482 -22.40 -23.33 11.71
CA GLU A 482 -21.73 -24.51 11.17
C GLU A 482 -22.65 -25.37 10.29
N ALA A 483 -23.92 -25.59 10.67
CA ALA A 483 -24.90 -26.18 9.75
C ALA A 483 -25.21 -25.27 8.56
N PHE A 484 -25.29 -23.94 8.76
CA PHE A 484 -25.48 -22.99 7.66
C PHE A 484 -24.31 -22.96 6.68
N LYS A 485 -23.07 -23.14 7.16
CA LYS A 485 -21.89 -23.32 6.29
C LYS A 485 -22.02 -24.58 5.42
N LYS A 486 -22.63 -25.65 5.94
CA LYS A 486 -22.81 -26.93 5.23
C LYS A 486 -23.93 -26.90 4.19
N ASP A 487 -25.06 -26.25 4.48
CA ASP A 487 -26.17 -26.13 3.52
C ASP A 487 -26.97 -24.82 3.70
N PRO A 488 -26.61 -23.75 2.97
CA PRO A 488 -27.30 -22.46 3.06
C PRO A 488 -28.71 -22.47 2.45
N MET A 489 -29.02 -23.46 1.63
CA MET A 489 -30.21 -23.51 0.79
C MET A 489 -31.31 -24.40 1.37
N ALA A 490 -30.97 -25.36 2.25
CA ALA A 490 -31.94 -26.20 2.96
C ALA A 490 -33.02 -25.42 3.73
N LYS A 491 -32.77 -24.16 4.09
CA LYS A 491 -33.72 -23.29 4.81
C LYS A 491 -34.35 -22.17 3.96
N CYS A 492 -33.98 -22.04 2.68
CA CYS A 492 -34.52 -21.01 1.77
C CYS A 492 -35.69 -21.49 0.89
N GLN A 493 -36.04 -22.77 0.99
CA GLN A 493 -37.26 -23.36 0.42
C GLN A 493 -38.32 -23.44 1.52
#